data_AF-A0A529I4Y3-F1
#
_entry.id   AF-A0A529I4Y3-F1
#
_cell.length_a   1.000
_cell.length_b   1.000
_cell.length_c   1.000
_cell.angle_alpha   90.00
_cell.angle_beta   90.00
_cell.angle_gamma   90.00
#
_symmetry.space_group_name_H-M   'P 1'
#
loop_
_entity.id
_entity.type
_entity.pdbx_description
1 polymer ?
#
loop_
_entity_poly.entity_id
_entity_poly.type
_entity_poly.pdbx_seq_one_letter_code
_entity_poly.pdbx_strand_id
1 'polypeptide(L)'
;MLDFSSLLLAAALSGSCLSITLFAIWFTAPRAHFVLTVACGMLVLVAHVVLFWQYTKEPGPLLCQATLALLNLGFLVICLSSMQYLSVPGYKRVIVPTLLAMTVCAAVTYFGFDGIGFILTYATVTALLVV
;
A
#
# COMPACT_ATOMS: atom_id res chain seq x y z
N MET A 1 -17.41 -11.82 -20.49
CA MET A 1 -16.06 -11.77 -19.87
C MET A 1 -15.95 -10.42 -19.20
N LEU A 2 -15.62 -10.37 -17.91
CA LEU A 2 -15.42 -9.10 -17.20
C LEU A 2 -14.12 -8.47 -17.69
N ASP A 3 -14.19 -7.24 -18.20
CA ASP A 3 -13.01 -6.49 -18.60
C ASP A 3 -12.11 -6.20 -17.39
N PHE A 4 -10.80 -6.24 -17.60
CA PHE A 4 -9.79 -6.00 -16.55
C PHE A 4 -9.99 -4.64 -15.85
N SER A 5 -10.45 -3.64 -16.61
CA SER A 5 -10.86 -2.34 -16.06
C SER A 5 -12.01 -2.45 -15.06
N SER A 6 -13.01 -3.27 -15.33
CA SER A 6 -14.16 -3.46 -14.44
C SER A 6 -13.78 -4.15 -13.14
N LEU A 7 -12.83 -5.09 -13.20
CA LEU A 7 -12.28 -5.75 -12.00
C LEU A 7 -11.48 -4.78 -11.12
N LEU A 8 -10.62 -3.95 -11.72
CA LEU A 8 -9.87 -2.91 -11.00
C LEU A 8 -10.81 -1.88 -10.34
N LEU A 9 -11.84 -1.43 -11.06
CA LEU A 9 -12.80 -0.46 -10.55
C LEU A 9 -13.61 -1.04 -9.39
N ALA A 10 -14.04 -2.31 -9.51
CA ALA A 10 -14.76 -3.01 -8.45
C ALA A 10 -13.90 -3.16 -7.18
N ALA A 11 -12.62 -3.51 -7.33
CA ALA A 11 -11.67 -3.57 -6.22
C ALA A 11 -11.46 -2.19 -5.56
N ALA A 12 -11.33 -1.12 -6.36
CA ALA A 12 -11.20 0.25 -5.84
C ALA A 12 -12.43 0.70 -5.05
N LEU A 13 -13.64 0.42 -5.56
CA LEU A 13 -14.91 0.75 -4.90
C LEU A 13 -15.12 -0.04 -3.61
N SER A 14 -14.77 -1.33 -3.60
CA SER A 14 -14.87 -2.16 -2.39
C SER A 14 -13.87 -1.68 -1.33
N GLY A 15 -12.63 -1.41 -1.73
CA GLY A 15 -11.59 -0.88 -0.83
C GLY A 15 -11.94 0.50 -0.25
N SER A 16 -12.52 1.39 -1.06
CA SER A 16 -12.93 2.71 -0.58
C SER A 16 -14.09 2.62 0.42
N CYS A 17 -15.08 1.77 0.15
CA CYS A 17 -16.19 1.50 1.07
C CYS A 17 -15.69 0.93 2.41
N LEU A 18 -14.78 -0.05 2.37
CA LEU A 18 -14.16 -0.62 3.57
C LEU A 18 -13.38 0.44 4.36
N SER A 19 -12.65 1.31 3.67
CA SER A 19 -11.89 2.38 4.31
C SER A 19 -12.78 3.44 4.97
N ILE A 20 -13.89 3.83 4.32
CA ILE A 20 -14.89 4.76 4.88
C ILE A 20 -15.53 4.14 6.12
N THR A 21 -15.84 2.85 6.08
CA THR A 21 -16.44 2.13 7.22
C THR A 21 -15.51 2.11 8.43
N LEU A 22 -14.23 1.80 8.23
CA LEU A 22 -13.22 1.86 9.30
C LEU A 22 -13.07 3.28 9.86
N PHE A 23 -13.11 4.30 9.00
CA PHE A 23 -13.07 5.69 9.42
C PHE A 23 -14.30 6.09 10.26
N ALA A 24 -15.49 5.64 9.89
CA ALA A 24 -16.72 5.86 10.65
C ALA A 24 -16.71 5.16 12.02
N ILE A 25 -16.16 3.93 12.07
CA ILE A 25 -15.96 3.20 13.33
C ILE A 25 -14.99 3.96 14.24
N TRP A 26 -13.90 4.49 13.70
CA TRP A 26 -12.96 5.32 14.45
C TRP A 26 -13.64 6.59 15.00
N PHE A 27 -14.49 7.26 14.21
CA PHE A 27 -15.21 8.45 14.64
C PHE A 27 -16.18 8.18 15.80
N THR A 28 -16.78 6.98 15.83
CA THR A 28 -17.72 6.56 16.89
C THR A 28 -17.00 6.11 18.17
N ALA A 29 -15.81 5.52 18.05
CA ALA A 29 -15.02 5.03 19.17
C ALA A 29 -13.51 5.29 18.98
N PRO A 30 -13.02 6.53 19.22
CA PRO A 30 -11.64 6.95 18.91
C PRO A 30 -10.56 6.31 19.81
N ARG A 31 -10.88 5.28 20.60
CA ARG A 31 -9.91 4.62 21.49
C ARG A 31 -8.93 3.68 20.79
N ALA A 32 -9.19 3.31 19.54
CA ALA A 32 -8.31 2.44 18.78
C ALA A 32 -7.58 3.25 17.68
N HIS A 33 -6.44 3.85 18.02
CA HIS A 33 -5.53 4.49 17.04
C HIS A 33 -5.15 3.55 15.88
N PHE A 34 -5.16 2.23 16.14
CA PHE A 34 -5.04 1.17 15.13
C PHE A 34 -5.98 1.36 13.94
N VAL A 35 -7.28 1.60 14.19
CA VAL A 35 -8.30 1.67 13.13
C VAL A 35 -8.03 2.81 12.15
N LEU A 36 -7.53 3.94 12.64
CA LEU A 36 -7.15 5.07 11.80
C LEU A 36 -5.95 4.73 10.89
N THR A 37 -4.97 3.99 11.41
CA THR A 37 -3.81 3.57 10.62
C THR A 37 -4.18 2.53 9.55
N VAL A 38 -5.05 1.55 9.85
CA VAL A 38 -5.59 0.63 8.82
C VAL A 38 -6.33 1.40 7.73
N ALA A 39 -7.21 2.33 8.12
CA ALA A 39 -7.97 3.14 7.16
C ALA A 39 -7.04 3.97 6.27
N CYS A 40 -5.98 4.55 6.83
CA CYS A 40 -4.96 5.25 6.04
C CYS A 40 -4.27 4.33 5.02
N GLY A 41 -3.85 3.13 5.44
CA GLY A 41 -3.23 2.15 4.54
C GLY A 41 -4.15 1.68 3.42
N MET A 42 -5.43 1.47 3.73
CA MET A 42 -6.46 1.12 2.75
C MET A 42 -6.70 2.25 1.74
N LEU A 43 -6.75 3.53 2.16
CA LEU A 43 -6.84 4.66 1.21
C LEU A 43 -5.64 4.73 0.27
N VAL A 44 -4.43 4.46 0.77
CA VAL A 44 -3.22 4.43 -0.05
C VAL A 44 -3.29 3.29 -1.09
N LEU A 45 -3.77 2.11 -0.71
CA LEU A 45 -3.99 1.02 -1.67
C LEU A 45 -5.08 1.33 -2.69
N VAL A 46 -6.17 1.98 -2.29
CA VAL A 46 -7.21 2.43 -3.24
C VAL A 46 -6.63 3.42 -4.24
N ALA A 47 -5.81 4.37 -3.79
CA ALA A 47 -5.12 5.30 -4.67
C ALA A 47 -4.15 4.57 -5.63
N HIS A 48 -3.44 3.54 -5.16
CA HIS A 48 -2.63 2.67 -6.02
C HIS A 48 -3.47 2.04 -7.13
N VAL A 49 -4.62 1.46 -6.80
CA VAL A 49 -5.51 0.80 -7.78
C VAL A 49 -6.01 1.79 -8.83
N VAL A 50 -6.35 3.03 -8.45
CA VAL A 50 -6.77 4.08 -9.38
C VAL A 50 -5.62 4.53 -10.29
N LEU A 51 -4.42 4.74 -9.74
CA LEU A 51 -3.24 5.06 -10.54
C LEU A 51 -2.85 3.92 -11.48
N PHE A 52 -2.97 2.67 -11.02
CA PHE A 52 -2.69 1.49 -11.84
C PHE A 52 -3.70 1.37 -12.98
N TRP A 53 -4.98 1.67 -12.74
CA TRP A 53 -5.97 1.77 -13.80
C TRP A 53 -5.63 2.85 -14.83
N GLN A 54 -5.15 4.03 -14.42
CA GLN A 54 -4.66 5.04 -15.35
C GLN A 54 -3.43 4.57 -16.13
N TYR A 55 -2.48 3.90 -15.46
CA TYR A 55 -1.30 3.31 -16.10
C TYR A 55 -1.66 2.27 -17.16
N THR A 56 -2.70 1.45 -16.94
CA THR A 56 -3.17 0.49 -17.95
C THR A 56 -3.74 1.14 -19.22
N LYS A 57 -4.12 2.41 -19.15
CA LYS A 57 -4.62 3.18 -20.31
C LYS A 57 -3.50 3.94 -21.00
N GLU A 58 -2.66 4.63 -20.22
CA GLU A 58 -1.54 5.43 -20.71
C GLU A 58 -0.26 5.04 -19.97
N PRO A 59 0.54 4.12 -20.54
CA PRO A 59 1.75 3.66 -19.89
C PRO A 59 2.81 4.77 -19.90
N GLY A 60 3.17 5.24 -18.70
CA GLY A 60 4.20 6.26 -18.49
C GLY A 60 5.13 5.89 -17.34
N PRO A 61 6.44 6.20 -17.42
CA PRO A 61 7.42 5.81 -16.41
C PRO A 61 7.17 6.45 -15.04
N LEU A 62 6.63 7.67 -15.02
CA LEU A 62 6.27 8.38 -13.79
C LEU A 62 5.05 7.75 -13.09
N LEU A 63 4.07 7.26 -13.87
CA LEU A 63 2.90 6.54 -13.33
C LEU A 63 3.30 5.17 -12.78
N CYS A 64 4.26 4.50 -13.45
CA CYS A 64 4.85 3.26 -12.95
C CYS A 64 5.51 3.49 -11.57
N GLN A 65 6.39 4.49 -11.46
CA GLN A 65 7.03 4.83 -10.19
C GLN A 65 6.03 5.15 -9.08
N ALA A 66 5.00 5.95 -9.37
CA ALA A 66 3.97 6.30 -8.41
C ALA A 66 3.17 5.07 -7.96
N THR A 67 2.83 4.15 -8.88
CA THR A 67 2.10 2.92 -8.53
C THR A 67 2.93 2.00 -7.64
N LEU A 68 4.21 1.74 -7.93
CA LEU A 68 5.07 0.93 -7.05
C LEU A 68 5.25 1.57 -5.67
N ALA A 69 5.46 2.89 -5.62
CA ALA A 69 5.65 3.61 -4.36
C ALA A 69 4.40 3.52 -3.47
N LEU A 70 3.20 3.76 -4.04
CA LEU A 70 1.94 3.65 -3.30
C LEU A 70 1.67 2.21 -2.85
N LEU A 71 2.03 1.19 -3.63
CA LEU A 71 1.82 -0.21 -3.25
C LEU A 71 2.63 -0.57 -2.00
N ASN A 72 3.94 -0.28 -2.00
CA ASN A 72 4.79 -0.50 -0.84
C ASN A 72 4.32 0.29 0.38
N LEU A 73 3.91 1.55 0.18
CA LEU A 73 3.45 2.41 1.26
C LEU A 73 2.16 1.86 1.89
N GLY A 74 1.19 1.45 1.06
CA GLY A 74 -0.07 0.88 1.54
C GLY A 74 0.14 -0.40 2.35
N PHE A 75 0.98 -1.32 1.86
CA PHE A 75 1.30 -2.55 2.59
C PHE A 75 2.09 -2.30 3.88
N LEU A 76 3.08 -1.40 3.85
CA LEU A 76 3.79 -1.01 5.07
C LEU A 76 2.83 -0.49 6.14
N VAL A 77 1.93 0.42 5.77
CA VAL A 77 0.99 1.03 6.73
C VAL A 77 0.05 -0.04 7.32
N ILE A 78 -0.39 -1.01 6.52
CA ILE A 78 -1.21 -2.13 6.99
C ILE A 78 -0.42 -3.04 7.95
N CYS A 79 0.82 -3.42 7.61
CA CYS A 79 1.65 -4.24 8.50
C CYS A 79 1.94 -3.53 9.83
N LEU A 80 2.27 -2.23 9.80
CA LEU A 80 2.47 -1.44 11.02
C LEU A 80 1.21 -1.39 11.87
N SER A 81 0.06 -1.30 11.22
CA SER A 81 -1.23 -1.35 11.89
C SER A 81 -1.42 -2.69 12.60
N SER A 82 -1.26 -3.81 11.89
CA SER A 82 -1.39 -5.15 12.48
C SER A 82 -0.45 -5.37 13.67
N MET A 83 0.79 -4.89 13.59
CA MET A 83 1.74 -4.92 14.71
C MET A 83 1.30 -4.06 15.90
N GLN A 84 0.65 -2.92 15.66
CA GLN A 84 0.07 -2.08 16.71
C GLN A 84 -1.11 -2.77 17.41
N TYR A 85 -1.95 -3.50 16.67
CA TYR A 85 -3.03 -4.30 17.24
C TYR A 85 -2.49 -5.45 18.12
N LEU A 86 -1.44 -6.12 17.67
CA LEU A 86 -0.79 -7.23 18.39
C LEU A 86 0.07 -6.79 19.59
N SER A 87 0.24 -5.48 19.83
CA SER A 87 1.01 -4.90 20.95
C SER A 87 2.43 -5.48 21.12
N VAL A 88 3.10 -5.83 20.00
CA VAL A 88 4.43 -6.44 20.02
C VAL A 88 5.47 -5.40 20.48
N PRO A 89 6.22 -5.63 21.57
CA PRO A 89 7.28 -4.72 22.00
C PRO A 89 8.42 -4.75 20.97
N GLY A 90 8.71 -3.59 20.34
CA GLY A 90 9.83 -3.45 19.39
C GLY A 90 9.46 -3.07 17.95
N TYR A 91 8.19 -2.76 17.64
CA TYR A 91 7.73 -2.45 16.28
C TYR A 91 8.52 -1.33 15.56
N LYS A 92 9.10 -0.38 16.30
CA LYS A 92 9.97 0.68 15.75
C LYS A 92 11.20 0.14 15.03
N ARG A 93 11.68 -1.06 15.39
CA ARG A 93 12.83 -1.72 14.74
C ARG A 93 12.48 -2.30 13.38
N VAL A 94 11.19 -2.51 13.08
CA VAL A 94 10.69 -2.96 11.77
C VAL A 94 10.38 -1.76 10.86
N ILE A 95 10.06 -0.59 11.43
CA ILE A 95 9.87 0.65 10.66
C ILE A 95 11.12 1.00 9.86
N VAL A 96 12.30 1.01 10.50
CA VAL A 96 13.56 1.42 9.87
C VAL A 96 13.95 0.57 8.64
N PRO A 97 14.01 -0.78 8.71
CA PRO A 97 14.37 -1.59 7.55
C PRO A 97 13.32 -1.50 6.44
N THR A 98 12.04 -1.32 6.79
CA THR A 98 10.98 -1.21 5.78
C THR A 98 11.00 0.16 5.10
N LEU A 99 11.25 1.24 5.84
CA LEU A 99 11.45 2.57 5.27
C LEU A 99 12.69 2.61 4.38
N LEU A 100 13.76 1.92 4.79
CA LEU A 100 15.01 1.82 4.04
C LEU A 100 14.84 0.95 2.78
N ALA A 101 14.05 -0.12 2.85
CA ALA A 101 13.66 -0.89 1.67
C ALA A 101 12.80 -0.04 0.71
N MET A 102 11.90 0.79 1.22
CA MET A 102 11.11 1.72 0.39
C MET A 102 11.95 2.78 -0.29
N THR A 103 12.95 3.36 0.39
CA THR A 103 13.86 4.34 -0.22
C THR A 103 14.77 3.70 -1.25
N VAL A 104 15.24 2.47 -1.01
CA VAL A 104 16.03 1.69 -1.98
C VAL A 104 15.19 1.33 -3.21
N CYS A 105 13.95 0.86 -3.03
CA CYS A 105 13.03 0.62 -4.14
C CYS A 105 12.78 1.89 -4.94
N ALA A 106 12.47 3.02 -4.27
CA ALA A 106 12.25 4.31 -4.93
C ALA A 106 13.49 4.79 -5.72
N ALA A 107 14.69 4.61 -5.17
CA ALA A 107 15.94 4.95 -5.85
C ALA A 107 16.19 4.06 -7.08
N VAL A 108 15.97 2.74 -6.98
CA VAL A 108 16.15 1.80 -8.10
C VAL A 108 15.18 2.11 -9.25
N THR A 109 13.92 2.42 -8.93
CA THR A 109 12.94 2.80 -9.96
C THR A 109 13.23 4.18 -10.55
N TYR A 110 13.83 5.11 -9.79
CA TYR A 110 14.30 6.40 -10.29
C TYR A 110 15.42 6.26 -11.34
N PHE A 111 16.30 5.27 -11.18
CA PHE A 111 17.38 4.99 -12.14
C PHE A 111 16.91 4.32 -13.45
N GLY A 112 15.60 4.13 -13.66
CA GLY A 112 15.06 3.61 -14.92
C GLY A 112 15.14 2.08 -15.07
N PHE A 113 15.56 1.36 -14.02
CA PHE A 113 15.53 -0.10 -13.97
C PHE A 113 14.15 -0.60 -13.51
N ASP A 114 13.13 -0.31 -14.31
CA ASP A 114 11.73 -0.54 -13.94
C ASP A 114 11.45 -2.01 -13.58
N GLY A 115 12.01 -2.96 -14.34
CA GLY A 115 11.89 -4.39 -14.07
C GLY A 115 12.53 -4.86 -12.76
N ILE A 116 13.69 -4.29 -12.38
CA ILE A 116 14.35 -4.61 -11.11
C ILE A 116 13.56 -3.98 -9.94
N GLY A 117 13.02 -2.77 -10.15
CA GLY A 117 12.14 -2.10 -9.20
C GLY A 117 10.91 -2.93 -8.85
N PHE A 118 10.28 -3.55 -9.85
CA PHE A 118 9.16 -4.49 -9.63
C PHE A 118 9.59 -5.71 -8.80
N ILE A 119 10.67 -6.39 -9.18
CA ILE A 119 11.14 -7.59 -8.47
C ILE A 119 11.46 -7.27 -7.00
N LEU A 120 12.17 -6.15 -6.75
CA LEU A 120 12.49 -5.73 -5.39
C LEU A 120 11.22 -5.43 -4.59
N THR A 121 10.28 -4.71 -5.20
CA THR A 121 9.02 -4.29 -4.56
C THR A 121 8.13 -5.48 -4.23
N TYR A 122 8.03 -6.45 -5.12
CA TYR A 122 7.30 -7.68 -4.82
C TYR A 122 7.99 -8.51 -3.73
N ALA A 123 9.33 -8.62 -3.78
CA ALA A 123 10.08 -9.31 -2.74
C ALA A 123 9.92 -8.63 -1.36
N THR A 124 9.93 -7.30 -1.29
CA THR A 124 9.71 -6.55 -0.04
C THR A 124 8.30 -6.75 0.50
N VAL A 125 7.28 -6.72 -0.36
CA VAL A 125 5.89 -7.01 0.03
C VAL A 125 5.75 -8.45 0.52
N THR A 126 6.38 -9.43 -0.15
CA THR A 126 6.37 -10.83 0.31
C THR A 126 7.05 -10.97 1.66
N ALA A 127 8.20 -10.33 1.87
CA ALA A 127 8.87 -10.36 3.16
C ALA A 127 8.00 -9.74 4.26
N LEU A 128 7.31 -8.64 3.97
CA LEU A 128 6.37 -7.99 4.90
C LEU A 128 5.18 -8.87 5.28
N LEU A 129 4.68 -9.69 4.36
CA LEU A 129 3.57 -10.61 4.61
C LEU A 129 3.96 -11.83 5.44
N VAL A 130 5.25 -12.19 5.46
CA VAL A 130 5.77 -13.35 6.21
C VAL A 130 6.08 -13.02 7.67
N VAL A 131 6.19 -11.73 8.02
CA VAL A 131 6.42 -11.23 9.40
C VAL A 131 5.13 -11.28 10.21
#